data_AF-A0A968ZGW7-F1
#
_entry.id   AF-A0A968ZGW7-F1
#
_cell.length_a   1.000
_cell.length_b   1.000
_cell.length_c   1.000
_cell.angle_alpha   90.00
_cell.angle_beta   90.00
_cell.angle_gamma   90.00
#
_symmetry.space_group_name_H-M   'P 1'
#
loop_
_entity.id
_entity.type
_entity.pdbx_description
1 polymer ?
#
loop_
_entity_poly.entity_id
_entity_poly.type
_entity_poly.pdbx_seq_one_letter_code
_entity_poly.pdbx_strand_id
1 'polypeptide(L)'
;MVNIVLFGPPGAGKGTQSENIIQKYGLTHLSTGDIFRAHIKGGTELGQLAKSYIDQGQLVPDEVTIKMLQSEVEKQASPKGFIFDGFPRTQAQA
;
A
#
# COMPACT_ATOMS: atom_id res chain seq x y z
N MET A 1 -17.22 -7.15 5.49
CA MET A 1 -15.89 -7.02 4.83
C MET A 1 -14.85 -6.89 5.94
N VAL A 2 -13.76 -7.66 5.87
CA VAL A 2 -12.69 -7.63 6.89
C VAL A 2 -11.52 -6.82 6.34
N ASN A 3 -11.10 -5.78 7.06
CA ASN A 3 -9.96 -4.95 6.67
C ASN A 3 -8.92 -4.97 7.79
N ILE A 4 -7.68 -5.29 7.45
CA ILE A 4 -6.60 -5.51 8.43
C ILE A 4 -5.43 -4.61 8.09
N VAL A 5 -4.87 -3.95 9.09
CA VAL A 5 -3.58 -3.29 8.98
C VAL A 5 -2.55 -4.12 9.74
N LEU A 6 -1.40 -4.40 9.12
CA LEU A 6 -0.34 -5.19 9.74
C LEU A 6 0.88 -4.33 10.08
N PHE A 7 1.19 -4.24 11.38
CA PHE A 7 2.34 -3.51 11.90
C PHE A 7 3.37 -4.43 12.54
N GLY A 8 4.63 -4.00 12.54
CA GLY A 8 5.74 -4.70 13.19
C GLY A 8 7.09 -4.39 12.55
N PRO A 9 8.20 -4.59 13.28
CA PRO A 9 9.54 -4.28 12.77
C PRO A 9 9.96 -5.22 11.61
N PRO A 10 11.01 -4.86 10.85
CA PRO A 10 11.64 -5.80 9.91
C PRO A 10 12.04 -7.10 10.63
N GLY A 11 11.85 -8.25 9.97
CA GLY A 11 12.15 -9.56 10.55
C GLY A 11 11.09 -10.15 11.49
N ALA A 12 10.03 -9.41 11.86
CA ALA A 12 8.96 -9.90 12.75
C ALA A 12 8.01 -10.95 12.16
N GLY A 13 8.27 -11.44 10.94
CA GLY A 13 7.41 -12.44 10.28
C GLY A 13 6.09 -11.90 9.71
N LYS A 14 5.95 -10.59 9.52
CA LYS A 14 4.75 -9.96 8.95
C LYS A 14 4.32 -10.58 7.62
N GLY A 15 5.24 -10.76 6.68
CA GLY A 15 4.95 -11.34 5.37
C GLY A 15 4.35 -12.75 5.47
N THR A 16 4.91 -13.59 6.35
CA THR A 16 4.36 -14.92 6.61
C THR A 16 2.94 -14.86 7.18
N GLN A 17 2.67 -13.93 8.09
CA GLN A 17 1.33 -13.77 8.67
C GLN A 17 0.34 -13.17 7.68
N SER A 18 0.74 -12.19 6.86
CA SER A 18 -0.14 -11.60 5.85
C SER A 18 -0.56 -12.65 4.82
N GLU A 19 0.35 -13.50 4.34
CA GLU A 19 0.05 -14.60 3.44
C GLU A 19 -0.98 -15.58 4.03
N ASN A 20 -0.81 -15.99 5.28
CA ASN A 20 -1.75 -16.87 5.98
C ASN A 20 -3.15 -16.23 6.11
N ILE A 21 -3.21 -14.94 6.45
CA ILE A 21 -4.46 -14.19 6.59
C ILE A 21 -5.16 -14.03 5.23
N ILE A 22 -4.39 -13.70 4.17
CA ILE A 22 -4.89 -13.59 2.80
C ILE A 22 -5.51 -14.91 2.35
N GLN A 23 -4.82 -16.03 2.54
CA GLN A 23 -5.34 -17.36 2.16
C GLN A 23 -6.61 -17.72 2.94
N LYS A 24 -6.66 -17.41 4.24
CA LYS A 24 -7.79 -17.75 5.10
C LYS A 24 -9.06 -16.95 4.76
N TYR A 25 -8.93 -15.66 4.49
CA TYR A 25 -10.08 -14.76 4.34
C TYR A 25 -10.29 -14.26 2.89
N GLY A 26 -9.39 -14.58 1.97
CA GLY A 26 -9.42 -14.14 0.58
C GLY A 26 -9.27 -12.63 0.44
N LEU A 27 -8.42 -12.00 1.25
CA LEU A 27 -8.23 -10.54 1.25
C LEU A 27 -7.32 -10.08 0.10
N THR A 28 -7.59 -8.91 -0.44
CA THR A 28 -6.70 -8.24 -1.38
C THR A 28 -5.52 -7.63 -0.62
N HIS A 29 -4.30 -7.96 -1.03
CA HIS A 29 -3.09 -7.40 -0.44
C HIS A 29 -2.77 -6.03 -1.04
N LEU A 30 -2.69 -5.01 -0.19
CA LEU A 30 -2.30 -3.65 -0.54
C LEU A 30 -0.98 -3.30 0.17
N SER A 31 0.12 -3.43 -0.57
CA SER A 31 1.47 -3.08 -0.13
C SER A 31 1.85 -1.73 -0.73
N THR A 32 2.11 -0.71 0.08
CA THR A 32 2.49 0.62 -0.44
C THR A 32 3.73 0.54 -1.32
N GLY A 33 4.70 -0.29 -0.95
CA GLY A 33 5.92 -0.48 -1.75
C GLY A 33 5.63 -1.01 -3.17
N ASP A 34 4.70 -1.96 -3.31
CA ASP A 34 4.30 -2.47 -4.63
C ASP A 34 3.50 -1.44 -5.43
N ILE A 35 2.60 -0.73 -4.76
CA ILE A 35 1.79 0.33 -5.38
C ILE A 35 2.70 1.43 -5.94
N PHE A 36 3.68 1.91 -5.16
CA PHE A 36 4.67 2.89 -5.64
C PHE A 36 5.41 2.37 -6.87
N ARG A 37 5.97 1.15 -6.81
CA ARG A 37 6.69 0.55 -7.94
C ARG A 37 5.80 0.44 -9.19
N ALA A 38 4.55 0.02 -9.03
CA ALA A 38 3.61 -0.12 -10.14
C ALA A 38 3.28 1.23 -10.79
N HIS A 39 2.95 2.25 -10.00
CA HIS A 39 2.65 3.60 -10.51
C HIS A 39 3.84 4.25 -11.21
N ILE A 40 5.05 4.11 -10.65
CA ILE A 40 6.28 4.63 -11.22
C ILE A 40 6.61 3.92 -12.54
N LYS A 41 6.59 2.58 -12.55
CA LYS A 41 6.85 1.78 -13.76
C LYS A 41 5.82 2.04 -14.85
N GLY A 42 4.56 2.26 -14.48
CA GLY A 42 3.46 2.59 -15.38
C GLY A 42 3.46 4.04 -15.88
N GLY A 43 4.36 4.89 -15.38
CA GLY A 43 4.44 6.29 -15.81
C GLY A 43 3.19 7.12 -15.52
N THR A 44 2.37 6.71 -14.54
CA THR A 44 1.14 7.44 -14.16
C THR A 44 1.47 8.83 -13.61
N GLU A 45 0.54 9.79 -13.67
CA GLU A 45 0.77 11.14 -13.12
C GLU A 45 1.19 11.10 -11.64
N LEU A 46 0.48 10.32 -10.82
CA LEU A 46 0.85 10.07 -9.43
C LEU A 46 2.24 9.42 -9.32
N GLY A 47 2.54 8.46 -10.17
CA GLY A 47 3.84 7.77 -10.20
C GLY A 47 5.00 8.70 -10.53
N GLN A 48 4.84 9.60 -11.50
CA GLN A 48 5.84 10.60 -11.85
C GLN A 48 6.05 11.60 -10.71
N LEU A 49 4.96 12.04 -10.06
CA LEU A 49 5.02 12.92 -8.89
C LEU A 49 5.75 12.24 -7.71
N ALA A 50 5.42 10.98 -7.40
CA ALA A 50 6.13 10.24 -6.37
C ALA A 50 7.61 10.05 -6.70
N LYS A 51 7.92 9.73 -7.96
CA LYS A 51 9.30 9.58 -8.44
C LYS A 51 10.11 10.86 -8.23
N SER A 52 9.54 12.04 -8.46
CA SER A 52 10.26 13.31 -8.27
C SER A 52 10.71 13.53 -6.82
N TYR A 53 9.94 13.08 -5.82
CA TYR A 53 10.35 13.13 -4.41
C TYR A 53 11.41 12.06 -4.09
N ILE A 54 11.19 10.82 -4.56
CA ILE A 54 12.07 9.68 -4.28
C ILE A 54 13.48 9.92 -4.86
N ASP A 55 13.57 10.42 -6.10
CA ASP A 55 14.86 10.70 -6.75
C ASP A 55 15.66 11.78 -6.01
N GLN A 56 14.99 12.66 -5.25
CA GLN A 56 15.60 13.69 -4.41
C GLN A 56 15.91 13.19 -2.98
N GLY A 57 15.64 11.92 -2.66
CA GLY A 57 15.76 11.38 -1.31
C GLY A 57 14.72 11.94 -0.33
N GLN A 58 13.65 12.55 -0.83
CA GLN A 58 12.59 13.13 -0.02
C GLN A 58 11.48 12.10 0.26
N LEU A 59 10.78 12.28 1.38
CA LEU A 59 9.57 11.53 1.66
C LEU A 59 8.47 11.96 0.68
N VAL A 60 7.74 10.97 0.15
CA VAL A 60 6.55 11.25 -0.64
C VAL A 60 5.46 11.81 0.29
N PRO A 61 4.78 12.90 -0.06
CA PRO A 61 3.70 13.46 0.76
C PRO A 61 2.57 12.45 1.03
N ASP A 62 1.97 12.57 2.21
CA ASP A 62 0.89 11.68 2.65
C ASP A 62 -0.29 11.69 1.67
N GLU A 63 -0.69 12.86 1.17
CA GLU A 63 -1.78 13.01 0.20
C GLU A 63 -1.53 12.23 -1.09
N VAL A 64 -0.28 12.23 -1.59
CA VAL A 64 0.10 11.47 -2.80
C VAL A 64 0.00 9.97 -2.53
N THR A 65 0.47 9.54 -1.36
CA THR A 65 0.40 8.13 -0.93
C THR A 65 -1.05 7.66 -0.80
N ILE A 66 -1.92 8.47 -0.17
CA ILE A 66 -3.36 8.20 -0.02
C ILE A 66 -4.04 8.11 -1.39
N LYS A 67 -3.78 9.06 -2.30
CA LYS A 67 -4.35 9.04 -3.66
C LYS A 67 -3.95 7.80 -4.45
N MET A 68 -2.68 7.37 -4.34
CA MET A 68 -2.23 6.12 -4.97
C MET A 68 -2.96 4.92 -4.41
N LEU A 69 -3.02 4.78 -3.08
CA LEU A 69 -3.69 3.67 -2.42
C LEU A 69 -5.18 3.63 -2.77
N GLN A 70 -5.85 4.79 -2.78
CA GLN A 70 -7.25 4.92 -3.18
C GLN A 70 -7.47 4.41 -4.60
N SER A 71 -6.61 4.79 -5.54
CA SER A 71 -6.72 4.33 -6.93
C SER A 71 -6.59 2.80 -7.08
N GLU A 72 -5.85 2.14 -6.19
CA GLU A 72 -5.70 0.68 -6.19
C GLU A 72 -6.88 -0.03 -5.51
N VAL A 73 -7.47 0.58 -4.48
CA VAL A 73 -8.72 0.12 -3.87
C VAL A 73 -9.85 0.18 -4.90
N GLU A 74 -9.97 1.28 -5.63
CA GLU A 74 -11.05 1.52 -6.62
C GLU A 74 -10.99 0.58 -7.83
N LYS A 75 -9.81 0.01 -8.15
CA LYS A 75 -9.67 -1.02 -9.20
C LYS A 75 -10.32 -2.35 -8.83
N GLN A 76 -10.62 -2.58 -7.55
CA GLN A 76 -11.18 -3.84 -7.07
C GLN A 76 -12.71 -3.80 -7.15
N ALA A 77 -13.30 -4.50 -8.13
CA ALA A 77 -14.74 -4.47 -8.38
C ALA A 77 -15.59 -5.11 -7.27
N SER A 78 -15.07 -6.14 -6.57
CA SER A 78 -15.78 -6.85 -5.50
C SER A 78 -14.82 -7.57 -4.52
N PRO A 79 -14.01 -6.82 -3.76
CA PRO A 79 -13.06 -7.41 -2.82
C PRO A 79 -13.79 -8.02 -1.61
N LYS A 80 -13.30 -9.16 -1.11
CA LYS A 80 -13.78 -9.73 0.18
C LYS A 80 -13.32 -8.91 1.39
N GLY A 81 -12.31 -8.07 1.18
CA GLY A 81 -11.68 -7.19 2.16
C GLY A 81 -10.22 -6.94 1.79
N PHE A 82 -9.52 -6.20 2.64
CA PHE A 82 -8.16 -5.73 2.36
C PHE A 82 -7.21 -6.04 3.50
N ILE A 83 -5.94 -6.25 3.17
CA ILE A 83 -4.84 -6.20 4.13
C ILE A 83 -3.82 -5.17 3.67
N PHE A 84 -3.52 -4.22 4.56
CA PHE A 84 -2.59 -3.13 4.31
C PHE A 84 -1.23 -3.47 4.93
N ASP A 85 -0.19 -3.49 4.09
CA ASP A 85 1.21 -3.63 4.50
C ASP A 85 1.97 -2.32 4.24
N GLY A 86 2.61 -1.81 5.29
CA GLY A 86 3.37 -0.58 5.23
C GLY A 86 2.54 0.70 5.12
N PHE A 87 1.25 0.68 5.51
CA PHE A 87 0.34 1.83 5.60
C PHE A 87 -0.68 1.66 6.75
N PRO A 88 -1.03 2.71 7.49
CA PRO A 88 -0.42 4.04 7.50
C PRO A 88 0.98 4.03 8.16
N ARG A 89 1.84 4.99 7.81
CA ARG A 89 3.18 5.21 8.42
C ARG A 89 3.24 6.45 9.29
N THR A 90 2.32 7.39 9.11
CA THR A 90 2.19 8.61 9.89
C THR A 90 0.80 8.65 10.52
N GLN A 91 0.61 9.47 11.56
CA GLN A 91 -0.72 9.69 12.12
C GLN A 91 -1.67 10.38 11.13
N ALA A 92 -1.15 11.24 10.24
CA ALA A 92 -1.97 11.93 9.25
C ALA A 92 -2.49 11.02 8.12
N GLN A 93 -1.91 9.82 7.97
CA GLN A 93 -2.39 8.79 7.04
C GLN A 93 -3.50 7.90 7.63
N ALA A 94 -3.73 7.96 8.94
CA ALA A 94 -4.61 7.05 9.68
C ALA A 94 -6.05 7.57 9.83
#